data_AF-A0A6I1FHS2-F1
#
_entry.id   AF-A0A6I1FHS2-F1
#
_cell.length_a   1.000
_cell.length_b   1.000
_cell.length_c   1.000
_cell.angle_alpha   90.00
_cell.angle_beta   90.00
_cell.angle_gamma   90.00
#
_symmetry.space_group_name_H-M   'P 1'
#
loop_
_entity.id
_entity.type
_entity.pdbx_description
1 polymer ?
#
loop_
_entity_poly.entity_id
_entity_poly.type
_entity_poly.pdbx_seq_one_letter_code
_entity_poly.pdbx_strand_id
1 'polypeptide(L)'
;MSFMNGLMVGEPKQAIELWLLGVNNRSGAVQYAMLSPSLQKQSRSKFEQIRWVTGQSSPSVSNFRFTNVEKLSESKIRYTVKYDLWASYGNYGGGQKIIVVEKNLEPLREYWFISSITTKYNQWEAFTPAETVLK
;
A
#
# COMPACT_ATOMS: atom_id res chain seq x y z
N MET A 1 26.50 -1.41 -1.12
CA MET A 1 25.17 -2.03 -1.10
C MET A 1 24.43 -1.59 -2.35
N SER A 2 24.25 -2.48 -3.32
CA SER A 2 23.41 -2.20 -4.49
C SER A 2 21.97 -2.27 -3.99
N PHE A 3 21.31 -1.12 -3.82
CA PHE A 3 19.85 -1.11 -3.82
C PHE A 3 19.46 -1.68 -5.19
N MET A 4 18.84 -2.86 -5.22
CA MET A 4 18.08 -3.27 -6.39
C MET A 4 17.21 -2.07 -6.74
N ASN A 5 17.37 -1.52 -7.96
CA ASN A 5 16.48 -0.47 -8.45
C ASN A 5 15.09 -1.13 -8.55
N GLY A 6 14.33 -1.10 -7.45
CA GLY A 6 12.96 -1.58 -7.41
C GLY A 6 12.09 -0.76 -8.35
N LEU A 7 10.81 -1.12 -8.45
CA LEU A 7 9.85 -0.24 -9.12
C LEU A 7 9.93 1.17 -8.52
N MET A 8 10.26 2.16 -9.34
CA MET A 8 10.33 3.56 -8.98
C MET A 8 9.23 4.30 -9.74
N VAL A 9 8.50 5.17 -9.04
CA VAL A 9 7.40 5.94 -9.61
C VAL A 9 7.68 7.43 -9.47
N GLY A 10 7.42 8.19 -10.53
CA GLY A 10 7.60 9.64 -10.54
C GLY A 10 6.44 10.39 -9.88
N GLU A 11 5.24 9.81 -9.89
CA GLU A 11 4.05 10.41 -9.31
C GLU A 11 3.69 9.78 -7.95
N PRO A 12 3.37 10.58 -6.92
CA PRO A 12 3.10 10.06 -5.57
C PRO A 12 1.94 9.05 -5.53
N LYS A 13 0.87 9.29 -6.30
CA LYS A 13 -0.29 8.38 -6.35
C LYS A 13 0.04 7.01 -6.93
N GLN A 14 1.03 6.92 -7.83
CA GLN A 14 1.39 5.67 -8.50
C GLN A 14 1.96 4.64 -7.51
N ALA A 15 2.58 5.09 -6.42
CA ALA A 15 3.06 4.20 -5.36
C ALA A 15 1.88 3.44 -4.73
N ILE A 16 0.75 4.14 -4.54
CA ILE A 16 -0.49 3.58 -3.99
C ILE A 16 -1.18 2.68 -5.00
N GLU A 17 -1.26 3.10 -6.27
CA GLU A 17 -1.88 2.33 -7.35
C GLU A 17 -1.15 0.99 -7.59
N LEU A 18 0.19 1.00 -7.62
CA LEU A 18 0.99 -0.22 -7.76
C LEU A 18 0.92 -1.11 -6.52
N TRP A 19 0.91 -0.52 -5.32
CA TRP A 19 0.72 -1.29 -4.09
C TRP A 19 -0.64 -2.01 -4.11
N LEU A 20 -1.71 -1.31 -4.50
CA LEU A 20 -3.05 -1.88 -4.64
C LEU A 20 -3.11 -2.97 -5.72
N LEU A 21 -2.42 -2.77 -6.85
CA LEU A 21 -2.27 -3.80 -7.88
C LEU A 21 -1.64 -5.06 -7.27
N GLY A 22 -0.63 -4.90 -6.41
CA GLY A 22 -0.04 -5.99 -5.65
C GLY A 22 -1.04 -6.66 -4.71
N VAL A 23 -1.95 -5.93 -4.05
CA VAL A 23 -3.04 -6.51 -3.23
C VAL A 23 -3.95 -7.40 -4.07
N ASN A 24 -4.44 -6.88 -5.20
CA ASN A 24 -5.37 -7.60 -6.07
C ASN A 24 -4.74 -8.78 -6.82
N ASN A 25 -3.43 -8.74 -7.07
CA ASN A 25 -2.69 -9.85 -7.68
C ASN A 25 -2.02 -10.77 -6.66
N ARG A 26 -2.27 -10.56 -5.36
CA ARG A 26 -1.67 -11.34 -4.27
C ARG A 26 -0.14 -11.36 -4.28
N SER A 27 0.45 -10.28 -4.76
CA SER A 27 1.89 -10.11 -4.92
C SER A 27 2.46 -9.23 -3.80
N GLY A 28 3.01 -9.89 -2.79
CA GLY A 28 3.70 -9.21 -1.69
C GLY A 28 4.99 -8.54 -2.15
N ALA A 29 5.65 -9.06 -3.19
CA ALA A 29 6.84 -8.44 -3.77
C ALA A 29 6.56 -7.06 -4.37
N VAL A 30 5.44 -6.91 -5.11
CA VAL A 30 5.01 -5.62 -5.66
C VAL A 30 4.65 -4.65 -4.54
N GLN A 31 3.89 -5.11 -3.54
CA GLN A 31 3.56 -4.28 -2.37
C GLN A 31 4.82 -3.81 -1.64
N TYR A 32 5.76 -4.72 -1.39
CA TYR A 32 6.99 -4.42 -0.66
C TYR A 32 7.91 -3.45 -1.42
N ALA A 33 7.96 -3.55 -2.75
CA ALA A 33 8.74 -2.64 -3.58
C ALA A 33 8.27 -1.19 -3.48
N MET A 34 6.99 -0.96 -3.18
CA MET A 34 6.42 0.39 -3.00
C MET A 34 6.62 0.98 -1.61
N LEU A 35 7.20 0.22 -0.66
CA LEU A 35 7.38 0.69 0.71
C LEU A 35 8.69 1.47 0.88
N SER A 36 8.69 2.41 1.83
CA SER A 36 9.89 3.11 2.27
C SER A 36 10.94 2.12 2.81
N PRO A 37 12.25 2.46 2.79
CA PRO A 37 13.27 1.60 3.39
C PRO A 37 12.99 1.22 4.85
N SER A 38 12.38 2.15 5.61
CA SER A 38 11.98 1.90 7.00
C SER A 38 10.84 0.89 7.09
N LEU A 39 9.77 1.05 6.31
CA LEU A 39 8.66 0.09 6.29
C LEU A 39 9.09 -1.27 5.73
N GLN A 40 9.97 -1.30 4.73
CA GLN A 40 10.58 -2.52 4.22
C GLN A 40 11.32 -3.27 5.32
N LYS A 41 12.17 -2.58 6.11
CA LYS A 41 12.88 -3.20 7.22
C LYS A 41 11.94 -3.74 8.30
N GLN A 42 10.89 -3.00 8.64
CA GLN A 42 9.94 -3.37 9.70
C GLN A 42 9.01 -4.53 9.31
N SER A 43 8.64 -4.64 8.03
CA SER A 43 7.64 -5.61 7.57
C SER A 43 8.23 -6.85 6.89
N ARG A 44 9.53 -6.86 6.56
CA ARG A 44 10.18 -7.94 5.79
C ARG A 44 9.91 -9.34 6.32
N SER A 45 10.12 -9.56 7.63
CA SER A 45 9.95 -10.88 8.24
C SER A 45 8.52 -11.41 8.08
N LYS A 46 7.51 -10.53 8.16
CA LYS A 46 6.11 -10.90 7.96
C LYS A 46 5.83 -11.25 6.49
N PHE A 47 6.37 -10.49 5.53
CA PHE A 47 6.28 -10.84 4.10
C PHE A 47 6.94 -12.19 3.80
N GLU A 48 8.10 -12.47 4.41
CA GLU A 48 8.80 -13.76 4.26
C GLU A 48 8.00 -14.92 4.89
N GLN A 49 7.41 -14.72 6.07
CA GLN A 49 6.58 -15.72 6.75
C GLN A 49 5.36 -16.16 5.92
N ILE A 50 4.72 -15.22 5.22
CA ILE A 50 3.59 -15.51 4.32
C ILE A 50 4.04 -15.86 2.90
N ARG A 51 5.34 -16.15 2.70
CA ARG A 51 5.94 -16.53 1.42
C ARG A 51 5.66 -15.53 0.29
N TRP A 52 5.62 -14.24 0.63
CA TRP A 52 5.34 -13.14 -0.28
C TRP A 52 3.96 -13.20 -0.95
N VAL A 53 3.04 -14.04 -0.46
CA VAL A 53 1.64 -14.09 -0.89
C VAL A 53 0.81 -13.24 0.07
N THR A 54 0.10 -12.26 -0.48
CA THR A 54 -0.66 -11.25 0.29
C THR A 54 -2.07 -11.10 -0.27
N GLY A 55 -2.90 -10.27 0.36
CA GLY A 55 -4.30 -10.11 -0.05
C GLY A 55 -5.12 -11.39 0.16
N GLN A 56 -6.32 -11.43 -0.41
CA GLN A 56 -7.21 -12.58 -0.35
C GLN A 56 -7.94 -12.76 -1.68
N SER A 57 -8.47 -13.96 -1.93
CA SER A 57 -9.23 -14.25 -3.15
C SER A 57 -10.63 -13.65 -3.13
N SER A 58 -11.31 -13.69 -1.98
CA SER A 58 -12.66 -13.16 -1.81
C SER A 58 -12.92 -12.86 -0.33
N PRO A 59 -13.54 -11.72 0.00
CA PRO A 59 -13.84 -10.62 -0.93
C PRO A 59 -12.57 -9.85 -1.34
N SER A 60 -12.46 -9.50 -2.61
CA SER A 60 -11.32 -8.74 -3.14
C SER A 60 -11.57 -7.24 -3.07
N VAL A 61 -10.50 -6.45 -3.05
CA VAL A 61 -10.59 -4.99 -3.08
C VAL A 61 -11.05 -4.53 -4.48
N SER A 62 -12.05 -3.67 -4.51
CA SER A 62 -12.66 -3.14 -5.73
C SER A 62 -13.02 -1.65 -5.57
N ASN A 63 -13.34 -0.98 -6.68
CA ASN A 63 -13.81 0.41 -6.69
C ASN A 63 -12.94 1.38 -5.85
N PHE A 64 -11.62 1.21 -5.94
CA PHE A 64 -10.67 2.02 -5.19
C PHE A 64 -10.68 3.46 -5.70
N ARG A 65 -10.72 4.42 -4.77
CA ARG A 65 -10.87 5.84 -5.08
C ARG A 65 -10.15 6.71 -4.06
N PHE A 66 -9.41 7.69 -4.57
CA PHE A 66 -8.84 8.77 -3.75
C PHE A 66 -9.96 9.75 -3.38
N THR A 67 -10.23 9.91 -2.08
CA THR A 67 -11.29 10.80 -1.60
C THR A 67 -10.76 12.08 -0.95
N ASN A 68 -9.48 12.11 -0.58
CA ASN A 68 -8.80 13.31 -0.10
C ASN A 68 -7.30 13.21 -0.43
N VAL A 69 -6.69 14.34 -0.78
CA VAL A 69 -5.25 14.52 -0.99
C VAL A 69 -4.81 15.74 -0.20
N GLU A 70 -3.91 15.55 0.74
CA GLU A 70 -3.39 16.59 1.62
C GLU A 70 -1.86 16.66 1.47
N LYS A 71 -1.35 17.80 0.99
CA LYS A 71 0.09 18.05 0.92
C LYS A 71 0.60 18.40 2.32
N LEU A 72 1.37 17.51 2.93
CA LEU A 72 1.97 17.73 4.24
C LEU A 72 3.27 18.52 4.15
N SER A 73 4.00 18.39 3.03
CA SER A 73 5.17 19.18 2.65
C SER A 73 5.48 18.98 1.16
N GLU A 74 6.54 19.59 0.65
CA GLU A 74 7.02 19.37 -0.73
C GLU A 74 7.38 17.91 -1.04
N SER A 75 7.80 17.14 -0.03
CA SER A 75 8.24 15.75 -0.18
C SER A 75 7.30 14.74 0.49
N LYS A 76 6.11 15.15 0.95
CA LYS A 76 5.22 14.28 1.72
C LYS A 76 3.75 14.60 1.47
N ILE A 77 2.99 13.58 1.09
CA ILE A 77 1.56 13.70 0.77
C ILE A 77 0.79 12.63 1.52
N ARG A 78 -0.36 13.00 2.09
CA ARG A 78 -1.32 12.09 2.70
C ARG A 78 -2.50 11.92 1.76
N TYR A 79 -2.82 10.66 1.47
CA TYR A 79 -4.01 10.26 0.73
C TYR A 79 -5.00 9.59 1.68
N THR A 80 -6.27 9.97 1.54
CA THR A 80 -7.37 9.17 2.06
C THR A 80 -7.98 8.42 0.89
N VAL A 81 -8.02 7.10 1.00
CA VAL A 81 -8.53 6.22 -0.05
C VAL A 81 -9.69 5.41 0.49
N LYS A 82 -10.74 5.25 -0.32
CA LYS A 82 -11.85 4.35 -0.04
C LYS A 82 -11.87 3.23 -1.06
N TYR A 83 -12.42 2.10 -0.66
CA TYR A 83 -12.55 0.91 -1.49
C TYR A 83 -13.75 0.11 -1.02
N ASP A 84 -14.20 -0.75 -1.91
CA ASP A 84 -15.28 -1.68 -1.65
C ASP A 84 -14.70 -3.11 -1.63
N LEU A 85 -15.34 -4.01 -0.88
CA LEU A 85 -14.99 -5.42 -0.80
C LEU A 85 -16.06 -6.22 -1.53
N TRP A 86 -15.66 -6.93 -2.58
CA TRP A 86 -16.60 -7.58 -3.48
C TRP A 86 -16.21 -9.05 -3.74
N ALA A 87 -17.22 -9.91 -3.82
CA ALA A 87 -17.11 -11.26 -4.35
C ALA A 87 -18.33 -11.59 -5.22
N SER A 88 -18.28 -12.69 -5.96
CA SER A 88 -19.40 -13.15 -6.80
C SER A 88 -20.72 -13.34 -6.04
N TYR A 89 -20.65 -13.60 -4.74
CA TYR A 89 -21.80 -13.85 -3.87
C TYR A 89 -22.34 -12.59 -3.19
N GLY A 90 -21.69 -11.42 -3.34
CA GLY A 90 -22.18 -10.17 -2.76
C GLY A 90 -21.14 -9.08 -2.52
N ASN A 91 -21.65 -7.94 -2.06
CA ASN A 91 -20.87 -6.80 -1.57
C ASN A 91 -20.72 -6.90 -0.05
N TYR A 92 -19.50 -6.79 0.46
CA TYR A 92 -19.12 -6.94 1.88
C TYR A 92 -18.86 -5.58 2.55
N GLY A 93 -19.39 -4.52 1.95
CA GLY A 93 -19.14 -3.14 2.34
C GLY A 93 -17.81 -2.65 1.79
N GLY A 94 -17.12 -1.83 2.56
CA GLY A 94 -15.87 -1.22 2.15
C GLY A 94 -15.09 -0.70 3.34
N GLY A 95 -13.98 -0.06 3.05
CA GLY A 95 -13.13 0.52 4.07
C GLY A 95 -12.48 1.82 3.61
N GLN A 96 -11.65 2.34 4.49
CA GLN A 96 -10.86 3.53 4.24
C GLN A 96 -9.44 3.29 4.74
N LYS A 97 -8.44 3.68 3.94
CA LYS A 97 -7.04 3.75 4.37
C LYS A 97 -6.56 5.18 4.34
N ILE A 98 -5.73 5.52 5.31
CA ILE A 98 -4.90 6.73 5.29
C ILE A 98 -3.50 6.28 4.89
N ILE A 99 -3.02 6.74 3.75
CA ILE A 99 -1.74 6.36 3.20
C ILE A 99 -0.87 7.60 3.07
N VAL A 100 0.34 7.54 3.60
CA VAL A 100 1.33 8.62 3.46
C VAL A 100 2.40 8.15 2.51
N VAL A 101 2.71 8.98 1.52
CA VAL A 101 3.81 8.78 0.58
C VAL A 101 4.85 9.87 0.77
N GLU A 102 6.10 9.48 0.58
CA GLU A 102 7.27 10.33 0.74
C GLU A 102 8.15 10.24 -0.51
N LYS A 103 8.71 11.39 -0.89
CA LYS A 103 9.73 11.47 -1.94
C LYS A 103 11.06 11.00 -1.35
N ASN A 104 11.82 10.24 -2.11
CA ASN A 104 13.17 9.86 -1.72
C ASN A 104 14.08 11.11 -1.58
N LEU A 105 15.14 10.96 -0.79
CA LEU A 105 16.11 12.02 -0.52
C LEU A 105 17.41 11.85 -1.33
N GLU A 106 17.47 10.90 -2.26
CA GLU A 106 18.69 10.65 -3.02
C GLU A 106 18.88 11.74 -4.08
N PRO A 107 20.08 12.34 -4.17
CA PRO A 107 20.36 13.29 -5.24
C PRO A 107 20.31 12.55 -6.60
N LEU A 108 19.75 13.23 -7.61
CA LEU A 108 19.69 12.81 -9.03
C LEU A 108 18.60 11.80 -9.42
N ARG A 109 17.81 11.28 -8.48
CA ARG A 109 16.65 10.43 -8.82
C ARG A 109 15.49 10.79 -7.92
N GLU A 110 14.40 11.27 -8.50
CA GLU A 110 13.16 11.48 -7.75
C GLU A 110 12.22 10.29 -7.94
N TYR A 111 11.81 9.68 -6.83
CA TYR A 111 10.78 8.66 -6.79
C TYR A 111 10.01 8.70 -5.48
N TRP A 112 8.80 8.14 -5.49
CA TRP A 112 7.92 8.10 -4.33
C TRP A 112 7.76 6.68 -3.79
N PHE A 113 7.60 6.59 -2.47
CA PHE A 113 7.27 5.35 -1.78
C PHE A 113 6.25 5.61 -0.68
N ILE A 114 5.55 4.57 -0.25
CA ILE A 114 4.64 4.58 0.89
C ILE A 114 5.46 4.53 2.18
N SER A 115 5.26 5.52 3.06
CA SER A 115 5.91 5.58 4.37
C SER A 115 4.98 5.23 5.53
N SER A 116 3.66 5.21 5.31
CA SER A 116 2.68 4.75 6.29
C SER A 116 1.38 4.29 5.62
N ILE A 117 0.78 3.23 6.17
CA ILE A 117 -0.57 2.76 5.81
C ILE A 117 -1.32 2.50 7.11
N THR A 118 -2.41 3.23 7.32
CA THR A 118 -3.30 3.03 8.47
C THR A 118 -4.70 2.68 7.99
N THR A 119 -5.29 1.65 8.57
CA THR A 119 -6.64 1.19 8.26
C THR A 119 -7.39 0.90 9.55
N LYS A 120 -8.72 0.97 9.50
CA LYS A 120 -9.57 0.43 10.57
C LYS A 120 -9.78 -1.06 10.32
N TYR A 121 -9.86 -1.86 11.39
CA TYR A 121 -10.19 -3.26 11.31
C TYR A 121 -11.55 -3.45 10.63
N ASN A 122 -11.59 -4.42 9.74
CA ASN A 122 -12.75 -4.90 9.01
C ASN A 122 -12.61 -6.42 8.92
N GLN A 123 -13.58 -7.15 9.47
CA GLN A 123 -13.56 -8.61 9.51
C GLN A 123 -13.54 -9.27 8.13
N TRP A 124 -13.95 -8.54 7.09
CA TRP A 124 -13.99 -9.03 5.72
C TRP A 124 -12.72 -8.75 4.93
N GLU A 125 -11.74 -8.08 5.51
CA GLU A 125 -10.54 -7.62 4.81
C GLU A 125 -9.29 -8.39 5.23
N ALA A 126 -8.48 -8.79 4.24
CA ALA A 126 -7.11 -9.19 4.48
C ALA A 126 -6.20 -7.96 4.52
N PHE A 127 -5.43 -7.83 5.60
CA PHE A 127 -4.45 -6.76 5.79
C PHE A 127 -3.06 -7.18 5.32
N THR A 128 -2.36 -6.26 4.68
CA THR A 128 -0.98 -6.49 4.25
C THR A 128 0.01 -6.26 5.41
N PRO A 129 1.21 -6.88 5.37
CA PRO A 129 2.14 -6.84 6.50
C PRO A 129 2.62 -5.46 6.97
N ALA A 130 2.58 -4.46 6.09
CA ALA A 130 3.04 -3.10 6.36
C ALA A 130 1.95 -2.19 6.95
N GLU A 131 0.73 -2.70 7.12
CA GLU A 131 -0.40 -1.92 7.61
C GLU A 131 -0.45 -1.83 9.13
N THR A 132 -0.80 -0.65 9.62
CA THR A 132 -1.25 -0.45 11.00
C THR A 132 -2.77 -0.57 11.04
N VAL A 133 -3.26 -1.62 11.69
CA VAL A 133 -4.70 -1.91 11.80
C VAL A 133 -5.21 -1.41 13.16
N LEU A 134 -6.07 -0.41 13.14
CA LEU A 134 -6.74 0.14 14.33
C LEU A 134 -7.95 -0.73 14.68
N LYS A 135 -8.10 -1.09 15.95
CA LYS A 135 -9.27 -1.84 16.45
C LYS A 135 -10.51 -0.97 16.52
#